data_AF-A0A244CNX8-F1
#
_entry.id   AF-A0A244CNX8-F1
#
_cell.length_a   1.000
_cell.length_b   1.000
_cell.length_c   1.000
_cell.angle_alpha   90.00
_cell.angle_beta   90.00
_cell.angle_gamma   90.00
#
_symmetry.space_group_name_H-M   'P 1'
#
loop_
_entity.id
_entity.type
_entity.pdbx_description
1 polymer ?
#
loop_
_entity_poly.entity_id
_entity_poly.type
_entity_poly.pdbx_seq_one_letter_code
_entity_poly.pdbx_strand_id
1 'polypeptide(L)'
;MTTMKLFIIAIVTFIFAWVIDTHVAAPETSKPFANSAQYSNTDTPYPFEVTRDGQMIRFEVRGRLPLNSWKSIDIEVFDSEGNYLFAYTDELWAESGRDSEGSWTEYHTQVHLDQRFPKKGMYQAFITDNSSSKQASQQSSFHFRILTIRGDAGKMNIILWLSGLVAGFCLLVFIHRLEQEKNEIEYKPIKRLTTKQLDAMKTAPMKVWPILLLFFIPTLLTSVWAYSDDEDEINWLSYSYRHNHIYVDRELREHSVASAQFRTGGSRGGK
;
A
#
# COMPACT_ATOMS: atom_id res chain seq x y z
N MET A 1 7.32 -23.96 -27.17
CA MET A 1 7.44 -22.66 -26.47
C MET A 1 8.64 -22.74 -25.55
N THR A 2 9.61 -21.83 -25.62
CA THR A 2 10.76 -21.89 -24.68
C THR A 2 10.36 -21.21 -23.38
N THR A 3 10.57 -21.90 -22.25
CA THR A 3 10.34 -21.38 -20.89
C THR A 3 11.01 -20.02 -20.68
N MET A 4 12.17 -19.81 -21.29
CA MET A 4 12.90 -18.54 -21.32
C MET A 4 12.09 -17.36 -21.90
N LYS A 5 11.28 -17.56 -22.95
CA LYS A 5 10.50 -16.46 -23.54
C LYS A 5 9.36 -16.02 -22.63
N LEU A 6 8.66 -16.97 -22.02
CA LEU A 6 7.61 -16.68 -21.04
C LEU A 6 8.18 -15.96 -19.82
N PHE A 7 9.33 -16.41 -19.33
CA PHE A 7 10.06 -15.76 -18.25
C PHE A 7 10.37 -14.29 -18.55
N ILE A 8 10.93 -13.99 -19.72
CA ILE A 8 11.25 -12.60 -20.13
C ILE A 8 9.98 -11.74 -20.14
N ILE A 9 8.88 -12.21 -20.73
CA ILE A 9 7.62 -11.45 -20.80
C ILE A 9 7.05 -11.22 -19.39
N ALA A 10 7.05 -12.24 -18.54
CA ALA A 10 6.56 -12.13 -17.17
C ALA A 10 7.38 -11.13 -16.35
N ILE A 11 8.71 -11.15 -16.45
CA ILE A 11 9.59 -10.19 -15.77
C ILE A 11 9.39 -8.78 -16.28
N VAL A 12 9.33 -8.58 -17.61
CA VAL A 12 9.09 -7.23 -18.17
C VAL A 12 7.76 -6.68 -17.68
N THR A 13 6.73 -7.53 -17.64
CA THR A 13 5.41 -7.13 -17.12
C THR A 13 5.46 -6.81 -15.63
N PHE A 14 6.17 -7.62 -14.84
CA PHE A 14 6.37 -7.38 -13.41
C PHE A 14 7.04 -6.03 -13.15
N ILE A 15 8.16 -5.74 -13.85
CA ILE A 15 8.88 -4.48 -13.73
C ILE A 15 7.98 -3.31 -14.15
N PHE A 16 7.25 -3.45 -15.25
CA PHE A 16 6.36 -2.39 -15.74
C PHE A 16 5.20 -2.11 -14.78
N ALA A 17 4.58 -3.16 -14.24
CA ALA A 17 3.54 -3.03 -13.21
C ALA A 17 4.09 -2.37 -11.94
N TRP A 18 5.33 -2.68 -11.55
CA TRP A 18 5.99 -2.07 -10.39
C TRP A 18 6.29 -0.58 -10.60
N VAL A 19 6.71 -0.20 -11.82
CA VAL A 19 6.90 1.21 -12.19
C VAL A 19 5.56 1.96 -12.18
N ILE A 20 4.48 1.36 -12.68
CA ILE A 20 3.14 1.99 -12.63
C ILE A 20 2.67 2.12 -11.17
N ASP A 21 2.79 1.06 -10.38
CA ASP A 21 2.43 1.05 -8.96
C ASP A 21 3.10 2.19 -8.19
N THR A 22 4.42 2.31 -8.32
CA THR A 22 5.20 3.40 -7.69
C THR A 22 4.79 4.79 -8.19
N HIS A 23 4.42 4.92 -9.47
CA HIS A 23 3.95 6.18 -10.04
C HIS A 23 2.53 6.55 -9.59
N VAL A 24 1.64 5.58 -9.41
CA VAL A 24 0.26 5.74 -8.91
C VAL A 24 0.29 6.11 -7.42
N ALA A 25 1.12 5.43 -6.64
CA ALA A 25 1.31 5.69 -5.21
C ALA A 25 2.03 7.04 -4.92
N ALA A 26 2.50 7.74 -5.95
CA ALA A 26 3.23 8.99 -5.78
C ALA A 26 2.28 10.15 -5.38
N PRO A 27 2.71 11.02 -4.46
CA PRO A 27 2.01 12.27 -4.16
C PRO A 27 1.83 13.15 -5.39
N GLU A 28 0.64 13.75 -5.55
CA GLU A 28 0.43 14.80 -6.57
C GLU A 28 1.07 16.13 -6.14
N THR A 29 1.09 16.39 -4.84
CA THR A 29 1.62 17.61 -4.26
C THR A 29 2.59 17.30 -3.12
N SER A 30 3.68 18.07 -3.04
CA SER A 30 4.58 18.01 -1.90
C SER A 30 4.01 18.89 -0.78
N LYS A 31 3.56 18.25 0.30
CA LYS A 31 3.16 18.94 1.53
C LYS A 31 4.16 18.65 2.65
N PRO A 32 4.61 19.68 3.41
CA PRO A 32 5.46 19.46 4.56
C PRO A 32 4.70 18.70 5.66
N PHE A 33 5.44 18.01 6.52
CA PHE A 33 4.85 17.39 7.68
C PHE A 33 4.46 18.44 8.73
N ALA A 34 3.27 18.28 9.28
CA ALA A 34 2.82 18.99 10.47
C ALA A 34 3.35 18.31 11.73
N ASN A 35 3.56 19.10 12.79
CA ASN A 35 4.00 18.58 14.08
C ASN A 35 2.77 18.20 14.92
N SER A 36 2.79 17.01 15.54
CA SER A 36 1.70 16.52 16.37
C SER A 36 1.37 17.43 17.55
N ALA A 37 2.33 18.18 18.09
CA ALA A 37 2.12 19.05 19.26
C ALA A 37 1.08 20.17 19.05
N GLN A 38 0.77 20.51 17.79
CA GLN A 38 -0.21 21.55 17.46
C GLN A 38 -1.64 21.01 17.31
N TYR A 39 -1.81 19.72 17.05
CA TYR A 39 -3.10 19.14 16.65
C TYR A 39 -3.52 17.98 17.57
N SER A 40 -2.57 17.17 18.02
CA SER A 40 -2.83 15.95 18.78
C SER A 40 -3.44 16.26 20.15
N ASN A 41 -4.55 15.60 20.47
CA ASN A 41 -5.30 15.80 21.72
C ASN A 41 -5.72 17.26 21.95
N THR A 42 -5.97 18.00 20.87
CA THR A 42 -6.52 19.36 20.91
C THR A 42 -7.82 19.43 20.12
N ASP A 43 -8.64 20.44 20.39
CA ASP A 43 -9.85 20.71 19.60
C ASP A 43 -9.54 21.43 18.27
N THR A 44 -8.28 21.42 17.82
CA THR A 44 -7.84 22.09 16.58
C THR A 44 -7.88 21.11 15.42
N PRO A 45 -8.82 21.25 14.46
CA PRO A 45 -8.84 20.38 13.29
C PRO A 45 -7.67 20.67 12.35
N TYR A 46 -7.16 19.63 11.71
CA TYR A 46 -6.28 19.74 10.55
C TYR A 46 -7.12 19.75 9.26
N PRO A 47 -7.26 20.89 8.57
CA PRO A 47 -8.04 20.96 7.34
C PRO A 47 -7.28 20.34 6.17
N PHE A 48 -8.00 19.62 5.30
CA PHE A 48 -7.46 19.18 4.02
C PHE A 48 -8.53 19.26 2.93
N GLU A 49 -8.09 19.41 1.69
CA GLU A 49 -8.95 19.58 0.54
C GLU A 49 -8.87 18.34 -0.35
N VAL A 50 -10.04 17.85 -0.76
CA VAL A 50 -10.21 16.87 -1.83
C VAL A 50 -10.64 17.65 -3.06
N THR A 51 -9.78 17.67 -4.09
CA THR A 51 -9.94 18.55 -5.26
C THR A 51 -10.82 17.95 -6.36
N ARG A 52 -10.95 16.63 -6.39
CA ARG A 52 -11.74 15.88 -7.39
C ARG A 52 -12.57 14.79 -6.70
N ASP A 53 -13.73 14.52 -7.27
CA ASP A 53 -14.57 13.41 -6.83
C ASP A 53 -13.80 12.09 -7.05
N GLY A 54 -13.96 11.13 -6.13
CA GLY A 54 -13.24 9.84 -6.18
C GLY A 54 -11.73 9.88 -5.93
N GLN A 55 -11.16 11.01 -5.53
CA GLN A 55 -9.72 11.17 -5.36
C GLN A 55 -9.17 10.37 -4.16
N MET A 56 -7.97 9.83 -4.34
CA MET A 56 -7.23 9.12 -3.29
C MET A 56 -6.44 10.08 -2.40
N ILE A 57 -6.60 9.91 -1.09
CA ILE A 57 -5.93 10.66 -0.04
C ILE A 57 -5.06 9.72 0.79
N ARG A 58 -3.81 10.12 1.02
CA ARG A 58 -2.89 9.43 1.91
C ARG A 58 -2.75 10.19 3.23
N PHE A 59 -3.02 9.50 4.32
CA PHE A 59 -2.68 9.88 5.68
C PHE A 59 -1.32 9.27 5.99
N GLU A 60 -0.28 10.07 6.20
CA GLU A 60 1.04 9.57 6.62
C GLU A 60 1.36 10.05 8.02
N VAL A 61 1.85 9.14 8.86
CA VAL A 61 2.39 9.46 10.17
C VAL A 61 3.81 8.88 10.28
N ARG A 62 4.73 9.68 10.81
CA ARG A 62 6.13 9.32 11.00
C ARG A 62 6.62 9.78 12.36
N GLY A 63 7.33 8.92 13.07
CA GLY A 63 7.92 9.25 14.36
C GLY A 63 8.86 8.15 14.81
N ARG A 64 9.91 8.53 15.54
CA ARG A 64 10.80 7.56 16.18
C ARG A 64 10.53 7.59 17.67
N LEU A 65 10.19 6.44 18.23
CA LEU A 65 9.92 6.30 19.65
C LEU A 65 11.15 5.81 20.43
N PRO A 66 11.23 6.10 21.73
CA PRO A 66 12.15 5.42 22.64
C PRO A 66 11.93 3.90 22.64
N LEU A 67 12.99 3.14 22.94
CA LEU A 67 12.89 1.67 23.03
C LEU A 67 11.86 1.23 24.07
N ASN A 68 11.19 0.12 23.79
CA ASN A 68 10.13 -0.49 24.59
C ASN A 68 8.97 0.47 24.86
N SER A 69 8.56 1.21 23.83
CA SER A 69 7.42 2.11 23.90
C SER A 69 6.58 2.05 22.63
N TRP A 70 5.31 2.36 22.78
CA TRP A 70 4.34 2.45 21.71
C TRP A 70 3.55 3.75 21.82
N LYS A 71 3.04 4.20 20.68
CA LYS A 71 2.14 5.34 20.54
C LYS A 71 1.08 4.99 19.50
N SER A 72 -0.16 4.89 19.94
CA SER A 72 -1.32 4.75 19.07
C SER A 72 -1.76 6.14 18.63
N ILE A 73 -2.04 6.29 17.34
CA ILE A 73 -2.52 7.52 16.71
C ILE A 73 -3.89 7.22 16.10
N ASP A 74 -4.88 8.02 16.48
CA ASP A 74 -6.21 8.01 15.87
C ASP A 74 -6.41 9.29 15.07
N ILE A 75 -6.91 9.15 13.84
CA ILE A 75 -7.26 10.26 12.96
C ILE A 75 -8.74 10.14 12.62
N GLU A 76 -9.56 10.98 13.24
CA GLU A 76 -11.00 11.06 12.96
C GLU A 76 -11.24 12.02 11.80
N VAL A 77 -12.01 11.59 10.80
CA VAL A 77 -12.26 12.36 9.59
C VAL A 77 -13.72 12.79 9.50
N PHE A 78 -13.90 14.08 9.23
CA PHE A 78 -15.19 14.74 9.08
C PHE A 78 -15.28 15.43 7.72
N ASP A 79 -16.48 15.49 7.15
CA ASP A 79 -16.75 16.27 5.95
C ASP A 79 -16.92 17.77 6.24
N SER A 80 -17.18 18.56 5.19
CA SER A 80 -17.38 20.02 5.28
C SER A 80 -18.60 20.42 6.11
N GLU A 81 -19.56 19.52 6.29
CA GLU A 81 -20.78 19.75 7.07
C GLU A 81 -20.59 19.34 8.55
N GLY A 82 -19.42 18.79 8.90
CA GLY A 82 -19.13 18.28 10.23
C GLY A 82 -19.75 16.90 10.49
N ASN A 83 -20.09 16.15 9.45
CA ASN A 83 -20.52 14.76 9.59
C ASN A 83 -19.29 13.86 9.75
N TYR A 84 -19.32 13.01 10.77
CA TYR A 84 -18.29 11.99 10.98
C TYR A 84 -18.33 10.93 9.88
N LEU A 85 -17.17 10.60 9.31
CA LEU A 85 -17.02 9.58 8.27
C LEU A 85 -16.44 8.28 8.84
N PHE A 86 -15.23 8.36 9.40
CA PHE A 86 -14.49 7.24 9.95
C PHE A 86 -13.33 7.74 10.84
N ALA A 87 -12.74 6.81 11.59
CA ALA A 87 -11.45 6.99 12.27
C ALA A 87 -10.42 6.02 11.70
N TYR A 88 -9.21 6.50 11.45
CA TYR A 88 -8.04 5.67 11.14
C TYR A 88 -7.17 5.53 12.39
N THR A 89 -6.93 4.30 12.84
CA THR A 89 -6.10 4.01 14.01
C THR A 89 -4.94 3.11 13.63
N ASP A 90 -3.74 3.51 14.00
CA ASP A 90 -2.52 2.74 13.82
C ASP A 90 -1.52 3.06 14.94
N GLU A 91 -0.41 2.34 15.01
CA GLU A 91 0.60 2.57 16.06
C GLU A 91 2.01 2.77 15.52
N LEU A 92 2.77 3.59 16.23
CA LEU A 92 4.22 3.58 16.16
C LEU A 92 4.73 2.82 17.38
N TRP A 93 5.78 2.02 17.21
CA TRP A 93 6.39 1.30 18.34
C TRP A 93 7.89 1.10 18.12
N ALA A 94 8.59 0.86 19.22
CA ALA A 94 9.97 0.41 19.21
C ALA A 94 10.15 -0.64 20.30
N GLU A 95 10.73 -1.77 19.95
CA GLU A 95 10.96 -2.89 20.85
C GLU A 95 12.42 -3.34 20.81
N SER A 96 12.88 -3.90 21.92
CA SER A 96 14.20 -4.48 22.03
C SER A 96 14.15 -5.72 22.92
N GLY A 97 14.96 -6.71 22.59
CA GLY A 97 15.00 -7.96 23.34
C GLY A 97 16.34 -8.67 23.18
N ARG A 98 16.40 -9.88 23.74
CA ARG A 98 17.56 -10.77 23.62
C ARG A 98 17.09 -12.20 23.44
N ASP A 99 17.62 -12.86 22.43
CA ASP A 99 17.38 -14.28 22.14
C ASP A 99 18.72 -15.04 22.00
N SER A 100 18.67 -16.26 21.48
CA SER A 100 19.86 -17.09 21.23
C SER A 100 20.80 -16.55 20.16
N GLU A 101 20.32 -15.67 19.28
CA GLU A 101 21.11 -15.03 18.22
C GLU A 101 21.73 -13.71 18.67
N GLY A 102 21.20 -13.09 19.73
CA GLY A 102 21.81 -11.94 20.39
C GLY A 102 20.79 -10.91 20.85
N SER A 103 21.22 -9.67 21.02
CA SER A 103 20.31 -8.54 21.23
C SER A 103 19.70 -8.11 19.91
N TRP A 104 18.38 -7.92 19.89
CA TRP A 104 17.67 -7.41 18.73
C TRP A 104 16.95 -6.10 19.06
N THR A 105 16.61 -5.35 18.02
CA THR A 105 15.84 -4.11 18.14
C THR A 105 15.01 -3.92 16.88
N GLU A 106 13.73 -3.66 17.07
CA GLU A 106 12.76 -3.45 16.00
C GLU A 106 12.07 -2.10 16.17
N TYR A 107 11.70 -1.49 15.05
CA TYR A 107 11.02 -0.20 15.04
C TYR A 107 9.91 -0.19 13.99
N HIS A 108 8.76 0.33 14.39
CA HIS A 108 7.69 0.74 13.50
C HIS A 108 7.58 2.28 13.56
N THR A 109 8.25 2.94 12.61
CA THR A 109 8.45 4.41 12.63
C THR A 109 7.60 5.18 11.64
N GLN A 110 6.85 4.47 10.79
CA GLN A 110 6.01 5.05 9.76
C GLN A 110 4.79 4.17 9.53
N VAL A 111 3.64 4.83 9.52
CA VAL A 111 2.34 4.24 9.17
C VAL A 111 1.66 5.14 8.14
N HIS A 112 0.81 4.54 7.32
CA HIS A 112 -0.01 5.30 6.38
C HIS A 112 -1.30 4.57 6.04
N LEU A 113 -2.31 5.35 5.67
CA LEU A 113 -3.55 4.87 5.10
C LEU A 113 -3.81 5.60 3.78
N ASP A 114 -4.10 4.84 2.74
CA ASP A 114 -4.58 5.35 1.46
C ASP A 114 -6.09 5.12 1.38
N GLN A 115 -6.86 6.20 1.27
CA GLN A 115 -8.32 6.16 1.29
C GLN A 115 -8.91 7.01 0.17
N ARG A 116 -9.88 6.44 -0.54
CA ARG A 116 -10.70 7.14 -1.53
C ARG A 116 -11.74 8.03 -0.85
N PHE A 117 -11.91 9.25 -1.35
CA PHE A 117 -12.99 10.16 -0.96
C PHE A 117 -13.96 10.32 -2.14
N PRO A 118 -15.26 9.99 -1.98
CA PRO A 118 -16.20 9.99 -3.10
C PRO A 118 -16.53 11.39 -3.63
N LYS A 119 -16.49 12.40 -2.75
CA LYS A 119 -16.87 13.78 -3.09
C LYS A 119 -15.69 14.72 -2.88
N LYS A 120 -15.54 15.70 -3.76
CA LYS A 120 -14.65 16.85 -3.58
C LYS A 120 -15.20 17.76 -2.49
N GLY A 121 -14.31 18.43 -1.78
CA GLY A 121 -14.68 19.35 -0.72
C GLY A 121 -13.58 19.55 0.30
N MET A 122 -13.91 20.38 1.31
CA MET A 122 -13.07 20.56 2.48
C MET A 122 -13.41 19.51 3.53
N TYR A 123 -12.40 18.86 4.06
CA TYR A 123 -12.51 17.87 5.12
C TYR A 123 -11.67 18.30 6.31
N GLN A 124 -11.99 17.74 7.46
CA GLN A 124 -11.29 18.01 8.71
C GLN A 124 -10.83 16.70 9.32
N ALA A 125 -9.59 16.70 9.79
CA ALA A 125 -9.03 15.59 10.56
C ALA A 125 -8.78 16.04 12.00
N PHE A 126 -9.30 15.32 12.97
CA PHE A 126 -8.93 15.46 14.38
C PHE A 126 -7.95 14.35 14.73
N ILE A 127 -6.86 14.73 15.40
CA ILE A 127 -5.79 13.80 15.73
C ILE A 127 -5.81 13.60 17.24
N THR A 128 -5.88 12.35 17.68
CA THR A 128 -5.65 11.98 19.07
C THR A 128 -4.52 10.96 19.14
N ASP A 129 -3.78 10.99 20.25
CA ASP A 129 -2.72 10.02 20.48
C ASP A 129 -2.71 9.51 21.92
N ASN A 130 -2.43 8.21 22.05
CA ASN A 130 -2.24 7.54 23.32
C ASN A 130 -0.88 6.84 23.32
N SER A 131 -0.26 6.67 24.49
CA SER A 131 1.09 6.09 24.58
C SER A 131 1.27 5.21 25.81
N SER A 132 2.28 4.35 25.76
CA SER A 132 2.57 3.36 26.82
C SER A 132 2.81 3.96 28.21
N SER A 133 3.25 5.22 28.30
CA SER A 133 3.46 5.91 29.57
C SER A 133 3.40 7.42 29.41
N LYS A 134 3.16 8.15 30.52
CA LYS A 134 3.19 9.63 30.54
C LYS A 134 4.55 10.20 30.12
N GLN A 135 5.64 9.48 30.40
CA GLN A 135 7.00 9.89 30.03
C GLN A 135 7.25 9.68 28.54
N ALA A 136 6.78 8.57 27.97
CA ALA A 136 6.80 8.32 26.53
C ALA A 136 5.95 9.36 25.77
N SER A 137 4.79 9.73 26.30
CA SER A 137 3.91 10.79 25.74
C SER A 137 4.65 12.11 25.56
N GLN A 138 5.36 12.59 26.59
CA GLN A 138 6.05 13.87 26.59
C GLN A 138 7.31 13.91 25.71
N GLN A 139 7.95 12.76 25.48
CA GLN A 139 9.24 12.69 24.79
C GLN A 139 9.15 12.30 23.31
N SER A 140 7.96 11.92 22.82
CA SER A 140 7.79 11.42 21.46
C SER A 140 6.76 12.21 20.66
N SER A 141 7.18 13.31 20.04
CA SER A 141 6.39 13.97 19.00
C SER A 141 6.43 13.15 17.72
N PHE A 142 5.31 13.05 17.02
CA PHE A 142 5.27 12.52 15.66
C PHE A 142 4.98 13.64 14.67
N HIS A 143 5.21 13.33 13.41
CA HIS A 143 4.99 14.19 12.27
C HIS A 143 3.94 13.53 11.39
N PHE A 144 2.95 14.28 10.96
CA PHE A 144 1.91 13.73 10.08
C PHE A 144 1.66 14.65 8.90
N ARG A 145 1.07 14.10 7.84
CA ARG A 145 0.59 14.87 6.70
C ARG A 145 -0.55 14.16 6.01
N ILE A 146 -1.45 14.94 5.42
CA ILE A 146 -2.55 14.45 4.60
C ILE A 146 -2.37 15.04 3.20
N LEU A 147 -2.18 14.17 2.21
CA LEU A 147 -1.85 14.55 0.84
C LEU A 147 -2.64 13.75 -0.19
N THR A 148 -2.78 14.32 -1.38
CA THR A 148 -3.41 13.63 -2.51
C THR A 148 -2.39 12.74 -3.20
N ILE A 149 -2.80 11.52 -3.54
CA ILE A 149 -2.04 10.59 -4.40
C ILE A 149 -2.77 10.40 -5.72
N ARG A 150 -2.07 9.92 -6.74
CA ARG A 150 -2.58 9.89 -8.13
C ARG A 150 -3.63 8.81 -8.38
N GLY A 151 -3.73 7.82 -7.50
CA GLY A 151 -4.69 6.74 -7.64
C GLY A 151 -4.46 5.63 -6.62
N ASP A 152 -5.12 4.50 -6.84
CA ASP A 152 -5.08 3.34 -5.97
C ASP A 152 -4.08 2.31 -6.49
N ALA A 153 -2.87 2.37 -5.91
CA ALA A 153 -1.78 1.43 -6.22
C ALA A 153 -2.12 -0.01 -5.79
N GLY A 154 -3.00 -0.20 -4.80
CA GLY A 154 -3.43 -1.51 -4.33
C GLY A 154 -4.04 -2.38 -5.44
N LYS A 155 -4.65 -1.77 -6.46
CA LYS A 155 -5.17 -2.46 -7.64
C LYS A 155 -4.09 -3.12 -8.50
N MET A 156 -2.87 -2.56 -8.51
CA MET A 156 -1.73 -3.12 -9.28
C MET A 156 -1.16 -4.38 -8.65
N ASN A 157 -1.39 -4.62 -7.35
CA ASN A 157 -0.90 -5.80 -6.63
C ASN A 157 -1.31 -7.11 -7.30
N ILE A 158 -2.52 -7.18 -7.89
CA ILE A 158 -3.01 -8.39 -8.57
C ILE A 158 -2.07 -8.81 -9.70
N ILE A 159 -1.66 -7.85 -10.55
CA ILE A 159 -0.76 -8.14 -11.68
C ILE A 159 0.66 -8.37 -11.21
N LEU A 160 1.13 -7.62 -10.22
CA LEU A 160 2.45 -7.83 -9.62
C LEU A 160 2.59 -9.26 -9.11
N TRP A 161 1.63 -9.74 -8.31
CA TRP A 161 1.65 -11.12 -7.80
C TRP A 161 1.52 -12.14 -8.92
N LEU A 162 0.58 -11.97 -9.86
CA LEU A 162 0.38 -12.91 -10.96
C LEU A 162 1.63 -13.05 -11.83
N SER A 163 2.21 -11.93 -12.26
CA SER A 163 3.43 -11.92 -13.09
C SER A 163 4.65 -12.41 -12.32
N GLY A 164 4.79 -12.06 -11.04
CA GLY A 164 5.85 -12.54 -10.16
C GLY A 164 5.80 -14.06 -9.97
N LEU A 165 4.63 -14.63 -9.72
CA LEU A 165 4.46 -16.09 -9.57
C LEU A 165 4.80 -16.84 -10.86
N VAL A 166 4.36 -16.33 -12.02
CA VAL A 166 4.70 -16.94 -13.33
C VAL A 166 6.20 -16.87 -13.60
N ALA A 167 6.83 -15.72 -13.32
CA ALA A 167 8.28 -15.55 -13.46
C ALA A 167 9.04 -16.50 -12.53
N GLY A 168 8.64 -16.60 -11.27
CA GLY A 168 9.23 -17.50 -10.27
C GLY A 168 9.12 -18.96 -10.67
N PHE A 169 7.95 -19.40 -11.16
CA PHE A 169 7.79 -20.77 -11.66
C PHE A 169 8.67 -21.06 -12.87
N CYS A 170 8.76 -20.12 -13.82
CA CYS A 170 9.64 -20.28 -14.98
C CYS A 170 11.12 -20.37 -14.58
N LEU A 171 11.53 -19.61 -13.55
CA LEU A 171 12.87 -19.64 -12.99
C LEU A 171 13.18 -20.98 -12.34
N LEU A 172 12.26 -21.54 -11.54
CA LEU A 172 12.41 -22.88 -10.96
C LEU A 172 12.59 -23.97 -12.02
N VAL A 173 11.76 -23.95 -13.07
CA VAL A 173 11.89 -24.89 -14.19
C VAL A 173 13.23 -24.72 -14.91
N PHE A 174 13.70 -23.49 -15.07
CA PHE A 174 14.98 -23.21 -15.71
C PHE A 174 16.16 -23.73 -14.87
N ILE A 175 16.16 -23.47 -13.56
CA ILE A 175 17.19 -23.97 -12.64
C ILE A 175 17.20 -25.50 -12.62
N HIS A 176 16.03 -26.14 -12.53
CA HIS A 176 15.93 -27.59 -12.54
C HIS A 176 16.48 -28.22 -13.83
N ARG A 177 16.23 -27.59 -14.98
CA ARG A 177 16.81 -28.03 -16.27
C ARG A 177 18.33 -27.88 -16.31
N LEU A 178 18.86 -26.76 -15.81
CA LEU A 178 20.31 -26.55 -15.75
C LEU A 178 21.00 -27.58 -14.84
N GLU A 179 20.34 -27.98 -13.76
CA GLU A 179 20.84 -29.02 -12.86
C GLU A 179 20.83 -30.41 -13.50
N GLN A 180 19.77 -30.74 -14.26
CA GLN A 180 19.74 -31.96 -15.07
C GLN A 180 20.84 -31.98 -16.15
N GLU A 181 21.04 -30.88 -16.87
CA GLU A 181 22.10 -30.78 -17.89
C GLU A 181 23.51 -30.91 -17.29
N LYS A 182 23.74 -30.42 -16.07
CA LYS A 182 25.02 -30.63 -15.36
C LYS A 182 25.25 -32.10 -14.99
N ASN A 183 24.19 -32.86 -14.75
CA ASN A 183 24.27 -34.28 -14.40
C ASN A 183 24.37 -35.21 -15.62
N GLU A 184 24.06 -34.73 -16.83
CA GLU A 184 24.05 -35.49 -18.08
C GLU A 184 25.23 -35.17 -19.03
N ILE A 185 26.36 -34.64 -18.54
CA ILE A 185 27.54 -34.36 -19.38
C ILE A 185 28.24 -35.68 -19.78
N GLU A 186 27.62 -36.42 -20.69
CA GLU A 186 28.22 -37.51 -21.45
C GLU A 186 28.60 -36.97 -22.84
N TYR A 187 29.90 -36.95 -23.14
CA TYR A 187 30.43 -36.41 -24.39
C TYR A 187 29.89 -37.16 -25.60
N LYS A 188 29.06 -36.50 -26.41
CA LYS A 188 28.62 -37.01 -27.71
C LYS A 188 29.38 -36.29 -28.84
N PRO A 189 30.09 -37.01 -29.73
CA PRO A 189 30.84 -36.39 -30.81
C PRO A 189 29.92 -35.66 -31.78
N ILE A 190 30.35 -34.47 -32.20
CA ILE A 190 29.59 -33.57 -33.08
C ILE A 190 29.42 -34.23 -34.46
N LYS A 191 28.25 -34.78 -34.74
CA LYS A 191 27.85 -35.15 -36.11
C LYS A 191 27.41 -33.90 -36.86
N ARG A 192 27.87 -33.72 -38.10
CA ARG A 192 27.44 -32.62 -38.98
C ARG A 192 25.91 -32.60 -39.05
N LEU A 193 25.32 -31.46 -38.70
CA LEU A 193 23.88 -31.23 -38.77
C LEU A 193 23.40 -31.46 -40.21
N THR A 194 22.39 -32.30 -40.37
CA THR A 194 21.74 -32.53 -41.66
C THR A 194 20.92 -31.30 -42.07
N THR A 195 20.71 -31.06 -43.37
CA THR A 195 19.94 -29.92 -43.89
C THR A 195 18.52 -29.83 -43.31
N LYS A 196 17.87 -30.96 -43.03
CA LYS A 196 16.59 -31.02 -42.31
C LYS A 196 16.67 -30.50 -40.86
N GLN A 197 17.78 -30.76 -40.15
CA GLN A 197 17.99 -30.24 -38.80
C GLN A 197 18.30 -28.74 -38.83
N LEU A 198 19.01 -28.28 -39.87
CA LEU A 198 19.26 -26.86 -40.13
C LEU A 198 17.96 -26.09 -40.42
N ASP A 199 17.04 -26.68 -41.19
CA ASP A 199 15.72 -26.11 -41.45
C ASP A 199 14.77 -26.22 -40.24
N ALA A 200 14.92 -27.24 -39.39
CA ALA A 200 14.20 -27.30 -38.10
C ALA A 200 14.72 -26.26 -37.08
N MET A 201 16.00 -25.88 -37.17
CA MET A 201 16.61 -24.78 -36.40
C MET A 201 16.21 -23.39 -36.91
N LYS A 202 15.77 -23.27 -38.18
CA LYS A 202 15.02 -22.09 -38.65
C LYS A 202 13.63 -22.13 -38.02
N THR A 203 13.58 -21.85 -36.72
CA THR A 203 12.32 -21.76 -35.99
C THR A 203 11.40 -20.82 -36.74
N ALA A 204 10.26 -21.34 -37.21
CA ALA A 204 9.20 -20.52 -37.78
C ALA A 204 8.97 -19.30 -36.88
N PRO A 205 8.84 -18.08 -37.43
CA PRO A 205 8.60 -16.88 -36.63
C PRO A 205 7.27 -17.05 -35.89
N MET A 206 7.37 -17.54 -34.67
CA MET A 206 6.21 -17.82 -33.84
C MET A 206 5.60 -16.48 -33.47
N LYS A 207 4.31 -16.30 -33.77
CA LYS A 207 3.57 -15.07 -33.48
C LYS A 207 3.63 -14.82 -31.97
N VAL A 208 4.48 -13.89 -31.53
CA VAL A 208 4.64 -13.47 -30.11
C VAL A 208 3.47 -12.58 -29.67
N TRP A 209 2.78 -11.99 -30.66
CA TRP A 209 1.62 -11.12 -30.50
C TRP A 209 0.54 -11.61 -29.51
N PRO A 210 0.02 -12.86 -29.55
CA PRO A 210 -0.99 -13.31 -28.58
C PRO A 210 -0.50 -13.31 -27.14
N ILE A 211 0.78 -13.57 -26.88
CA ILE A 211 1.33 -13.58 -25.52
C ILE A 211 1.57 -12.15 -25.04
N LEU A 212 2.08 -11.28 -25.92
CA LEU A 212 2.15 -9.86 -25.65
C LEU A 212 0.77 -9.29 -25.31
N LEU A 213 -0.27 -9.64 -26.05
CA LEU A 213 -1.64 -9.23 -25.74
C LEU A 213 -2.13 -9.77 -24.38
N LEU A 214 -1.82 -11.03 -24.05
CA LEU A 214 -2.24 -11.65 -22.78
C LEU A 214 -1.65 -10.96 -21.55
N PHE A 215 -0.45 -10.40 -21.62
CA PHE A 215 0.15 -9.66 -20.50
C PHE A 215 -0.10 -8.15 -20.58
N PHE A 216 -0.07 -7.57 -21.78
CA PHE A 216 -0.21 -6.14 -21.98
C PHE A 216 -1.64 -5.64 -21.74
N ILE A 217 -2.65 -6.37 -22.25
CA ILE A 217 -4.05 -5.93 -22.10
C ILE A 217 -4.45 -5.89 -20.62
N PRO A 218 -4.23 -6.93 -19.79
CA PRO A 218 -4.58 -6.85 -18.37
C PRO A 218 -3.79 -5.76 -17.65
N THR A 219 -2.51 -5.57 -17.97
CA THR A 219 -1.69 -4.51 -17.37
C THR A 219 -2.20 -3.12 -17.72
N LEU A 220 -2.68 -2.93 -18.94
CA LEU A 220 -3.30 -1.67 -19.35
C LEU A 220 -4.67 -1.48 -18.70
N LEU A 221 -5.50 -2.50 -18.61
CA LEU A 221 -6.82 -2.39 -17.98
C LEU A 221 -6.72 -2.09 -16.48
N THR A 222 -5.82 -2.79 -15.79
CA THR A 222 -5.57 -2.53 -14.36
C THR A 222 -4.91 -1.20 -14.12
N SER A 223 -4.03 -0.72 -15.00
CA SER A 223 -3.48 0.63 -14.86
C SER A 223 -4.56 1.69 -15.02
N VAL A 224 -5.43 1.58 -16.02
CA VAL A 224 -6.59 2.48 -16.16
C VAL A 224 -7.47 2.41 -14.91
N TRP A 225 -7.71 1.22 -14.36
CA TRP A 225 -8.49 1.07 -13.12
C TRP A 225 -7.77 1.62 -11.88
N ALA A 226 -6.44 1.58 -11.83
CA ALA A 226 -5.64 2.17 -10.76
C ALA A 226 -5.73 3.70 -10.76
N TYR A 227 -5.81 4.32 -11.96
CA TYR A 227 -6.00 5.76 -12.14
C TYR A 227 -7.46 6.21 -12.13
N SER A 228 -8.44 5.29 -12.17
CA SER A 228 -9.84 5.69 -12.21
C SER A 228 -10.28 6.18 -10.84
N ASP A 229 -10.70 7.44 -10.79
CA ASP A 229 -11.43 8.01 -9.67
C ASP A 229 -12.84 7.38 -9.66
N ASP A 230 -13.15 6.62 -8.61
CA ASP A 230 -14.47 6.02 -8.40
C ASP A 230 -15.29 6.97 -7.53
N GLU A 231 -16.44 7.42 -8.01
CA GLU A 231 -17.29 8.41 -7.34
C GLU A 231 -18.35 7.75 -6.44
N ASP A 232 -18.41 6.41 -6.41
CA ASP A 232 -19.43 5.68 -5.65
C ASP A 232 -19.35 6.03 -4.16
N GLU A 233 -20.53 6.34 -3.58
CA GLU A 233 -20.65 6.63 -2.15
C GLU A 233 -20.19 5.43 -1.31
N ILE A 234 -19.41 5.71 -0.28
CA ILE A 234 -18.85 4.68 0.59
C ILE A 234 -19.73 4.55 1.84
N ASN A 235 -20.30 3.38 2.06
CA ASN A 235 -20.86 3.04 3.36
C ASN A 235 -19.72 2.71 4.33
N TRP A 236 -19.23 3.73 5.03
CA TRP A 236 -18.09 3.63 5.94
C TRP A 236 -18.22 2.52 6.99
N LEU A 237 -19.44 2.24 7.47
CA LEU A 237 -19.67 1.17 8.44
C LEU A 237 -19.44 -0.22 7.82
N SER A 238 -19.90 -0.43 6.59
CA SER A 238 -19.61 -1.69 5.88
C SER A 238 -18.15 -1.77 5.45
N TYR A 239 -17.54 -0.63 5.16
CA TYR A 239 -16.15 -0.52 4.77
C TYR A 239 -15.20 -0.88 5.92
N SER A 240 -15.46 -0.40 7.14
CA SER A 240 -14.64 -0.68 8.33
C SER A 240 -14.56 -2.17 8.66
N TYR A 241 -15.62 -2.96 8.43
CA TYR A 241 -15.59 -4.40 8.68
C TYR A 241 -14.56 -5.18 7.84
N ARG A 242 -14.06 -4.58 6.74
CA ARG A 242 -13.05 -5.19 5.88
C ARG A 242 -11.66 -4.60 6.07
N HIS A 243 -11.51 -3.57 6.92
CA HIS A 243 -10.27 -2.83 7.08
C HIS A 243 -9.90 -2.74 8.56
N ASN A 244 -8.80 -3.39 8.93
CA ASN A 244 -8.39 -3.57 10.34
C ASN A 244 -8.02 -2.26 11.06
N HIS A 245 -7.75 -1.18 10.33
CA HIS A 245 -7.31 0.11 10.88
C HIS A 245 -8.35 1.21 10.69
N ILE A 246 -9.51 0.91 10.12
CA ILE A 246 -10.59 1.87 9.92
C ILE A 246 -11.76 1.48 10.80
N TYR A 247 -12.23 2.44 11.59
CA TYR A 247 -13.30 2.27 12.55
C TYR A 247 -14.40 3.30 12.27
N VAL A 248 -15.63 2.95 12.60
CA VAL A 248 -16.76 3.87 12.57
C VAL A 248 -17.41 3.82 13.92
N ASP A 249 -17.25 4.89 14.69
CA ASP A 249 -17.99 5.07 15.93
C ASP A 249 -19.46 5.39 15.60
N ARG A 250 -20.36 4.61 16.18
CA ARG A 250 -21.80 4.75 15.98
C ARG A 250 -22.34 5.98 16.73
N GLU A 251 -21.78 6.31 17.90
CA GLU A 251 -22.24 7.43 18.73
C GLU A 251 -21.89 8.77 18.06
N LEU A 252 -20.68 8.89 17.48
CA LEU A 252 -20.26 10.08 16.75
C LEU A 252 -21.06 10.29 15.45
N ARG A 253 -21.55 9.22 14.84
CA ARG A 253 -22.36 9.30 13.61
C ARG A 253 -23.78 9.78 13.87
N GLU A 254 -24.32 9.54 15.06
CA GLU A 254 -25.65 9.98 15.48
C GLU A 254 -25.66 11.45 15.96
N HIS A 255 -24.49 12.00 16.31
CA HIS A 255 -24.32 13.38 16.76
C HIS A 255 -23.48 14.22 15.78
N SER A 256 -24.13 14.90 14.83
CA SER A 256 -23.45 15.87 13.95
C SER A 256 -22.76 16.97 14.78
N VAL A 257 -21.51 17.31 14.43
CA VAL A 257 -20.71 18.34 15.13
C VAL A 257 -21.39 19.71 15.10
N ALA A 258 -22.29 19.96 14.14
CA ALA A 258 -23.12 21.16 14.05
C ALA A 258 -24.19 21.28 15.16
N SER A 259 -24.56 20.18 15.82
CA SER A 259 -25.70 20.13 16.74
C SER A 259 -25.36 20.11 18.23
N ALA A 260 -24.10 19.86 18.59
CA ALA A 260 -23.68 19.77 19.98
C ALA A 260 -22.33 20.47 20.18
N GLN A 261 -22.27 21.39 21.14
CA GLN A 261 -21.02 21.93 21.67
C GLN A 261 -20.13 20.77 22.10
N PHE A 262 -19.17 20.44 21.24
CA PHE A 262 -18.23 19.34 21.38
C PHE A 262 -17.49 19.47 22.72
N ARG A 263 -17.76 18.56 23.66
CA ARG A 263 -16.94 18.33 24.84
C ARG A 263 -16.23 17.01 24.58
N THR A 264 -14.95 17.09 24.24
CA THR A 264 -14.06 15.93 24.17
C THR A 264 -14.13 15.20 25.51
N GLY A 265 -14.82 14.06 25.51
CA GLY A 265 -14.91 13.17 26.66
C GLY A 265 -13.56 12.50 26.84
N GLY A 266 -12.69 13.12 27.62
CA GLY A 266 -11.50 12.44 28.13
C GLY A 266 -11.96 11.16 28.84
N SER A 267 -11.67 10.01 28.24
CA SER A 267 -11.86 8.70 28.85
C SER A 267 -10.93 8.61 30.08
N ARG A 268 -11.47 9.06 31.20
CA ARG A 268 -10.93 8.82 32.54
C ARG A 268 -11.17 7.35 32.85
N GLY A 269 -10.09 6.67 33.23
CA GLY A 269 -10.04 5.23 33.36
C GLY A 269 -11.13 4.59 34.23
N GLY A 270 -11.39 3.32 33.91
CA GLY A 270 -12.28 2.46 34.66
C GLY A 270 -11.70 1.04 34.76
N LYS A 271 -11.03 0.82 35.89
CA LYS A 271 -10.67 -0.44 36.59
C LYS A 271 -9.86 -1.51 35.85
#